data_AF-A0A081PSE2-F1
#
_entry.id   AF-A0A081PSE2-F1
#
_cell.length_a   1.000
_cell.length_b   1.000
_cell.length_c   1.000
_cell.angle_alpha   90.00
_cell.angle_beta   90.00
_cell.angle_gamma   90.00
#
_symmetry.space_group_name_H-M   'P 1'
#
loop_
_entity.id
_entity.type
_entity.pdbx_description
1 polymer ?
#
loop_
_entity_poly.entity_id
_entity_poly.type
_entity_poly.pdbx_seq_one_letter_code
_entity_poly.pdbx_strand_id
1 'polypeptide(L)'
;MVKVATQTPIISLFLLVLSLETSFIPSIALNLSVVAFCILFMLYYRRFKMLAWMILLAILPSLANYWAVQLHGDTSQAVMLGTRAFVTVCIGLVFVSSISLKELLLYLAQKGLSRSWAYALIVVFNSFPLIQQEIKSLKEACLLRGQELHFWSPLIYSKVLMTVFRWRHLYLRALSAHGYDEHAQVENHYRIFYISKKIKLIYLLFFYCFKPVYFYKGVIMEFTDIAMELSKEAWQASFHHPFILQLQEGNLEPAIFRYYLIQDAYYLKAFSEIYHLLADKTSNQEMKRLLKQNAQSLVEGELFIRQQFFKELEISDQEMEQHPIAPTCYHYISHIYRQFEEANLAIAFASLLPCPWLYHDIGKSLNLKPSPNPLYQQWIETYITDELEQQIKEESELVNQLYRESDETDKQKMLEAFHISVHMEAKFWEMAYQHQTWKSDLHSLEKGEE
;
A
#
# COMPACT_ATOMS: atom_id res chain seq x y z
N MET A 1 1.71 -27.06 -42.92
CA MET A 1 1.78 -26.31 -41.63
C MET A 1 1.59 -27.28 -40.49
N VAL A 2 2.57 -27.40 -39.57
CA VAL A 2 2.47 -28.28 -38.40
C VAL A 2 1.96 -27.47 -37.21
N LYS A 3 0.83 -27.88 -36.61
CA LYS A 3 0.32 -27.24 -35.40
C LYS A 3 0.97 -27.87 -34.17
N VAL A 4 1.62 -27.05 -33.34
CA VAL A 4 2.29 -27.51 -32.11
C VAL A 4 1.55 -26.92 -30.91
N ALA A 5 1.05 -27.77 -30.02
CA ALA A 5 0.43 -27.32 -28.78
C ALA A 5 1.52 -26.89 -27.79
N THR A 6 1.39 -25.71 -27.16
CA THR A 6 2.34 -25.23 -26.15
C THR A 6 1.63 -24.70 -24.91
N GLN A 7 2.24 -24.92 -23.74
CA GLN A 7 1.81 -24.41 -22.43
C GLN A 7 2.69 -23.24 -21.96
N THR A 8 3.86 -23.08 -22.57
CA THR A 8 4.92 -22.14 -22.23
C THR A 8 4.44 -20.70 -22.00
N PRO A 9 3.68 -20.05 -22.90
CA PRO A 9 3.29 -18.65 -22.70
C PRO A 9 2.32 -18.44 -21.52
N ILE A 10 1.49 -19.42 -21.19
CA ILE A 10 0.58 -19.32 -20.05
C ILE A 10 1.35 -19.46 -18.74
N ILE A 11 2.26 -20.43 -18.66
CA ILE A 11 3.12 -20.60 -17.48
C ILE A 11 3.97 -19.34 -17.27
N SER A 12 4.51 -18.76 -18.35
CA SER A 12 5.25 -17.48 -18.28
C SER A 12 4.39 -16.34 -17.75
N LEU A 13 3.17 -16.16 -18.28
CA LEU A 13 2.25 -15.12 -17.83
C LEU A 13 1.86 -15.30 -16.36
N PHE A 14 1.58 -16.54 -15.96
CA PHE A 14 1.22 -16.87 -14.59
C PHE A 14 2.35 -16.57 -13.59
N LEU A 15 3.58 -17.00 -13.90
CA LEU A 15 4.74 -16.70 -13.05
C LEU A 15 5.05 -15.20 -12.99
N LEU A 16 4.79 -14.46 -14.09
CA LEU A 16 4.92 -13.00 -14.11
C LEU A 16 3.91 -12.33 -13.18
N VAL A 17 2.64 -12.75 -13.22
CA VAL A 17 1.60 -12.21 -12.33
C VAL A 17 1.94 -12.51 -10.87
N LEU A 18 2.34 -13.75 -10.55
CA LEU A 18 2.82 -14.09 -9.20
C LEU A 18 4.00 -13.22 -8.77
N SER A 19 4.96 -12.98 -9.67
CA SER A 19 6.12 -12.13 -9.37
C SER A 19 5.72 -10.68 -9.09
N LEU A 20 4.73 -10.14 -9.81
CA LEU A 20 4.19 -8.80 -9.55
C LEU A 20 3.48 -8.76 -8.20
N GLU A 21 2.60 -9.73 -7.92
CA GLU A 21 1.87 -9.81 -6.64
C GLU A 21 2.81 -9.87 -5.43
N THR A 22 3.83 -10.73 -5.45
CA THR A 22 4.81 -10.82 -4.36
C THR A 22 5.68 -9.56 -4.21
N SER A 23 5.80 -8.76 -5.28
CA SER A 23 6.58 -7.52 -5.26
C SER A 23 5.81 -6.35 -4.64
N PHE A 24 4.50 -6.25 -4.92
CA PHE A 24 3.67 -5.14 -4.46
C PHE A 24 2.97 -5.40 -3.12
N ILE A 25 2.72 -6.66 -2.75
CA ILE A 25 2.01 -7.00 -1.51
C ILE A 25 3.01 -7.26 -0.37
N PRO A 26 2.95 -6.52 0.75
CA PRO A 26 3.80 -6.77 1.92
C PRO A 26 3.23 -7.91 2.78
N SER A 27 3.19 -9.14 2.27
CA SER A 27 2.64 -10.31 2.98
C SER A 27 3.61 -11.48 3.06
N ILE A 28 3.99 -11.85 4.29
CA ILE A 28 4.83 -13.03 4.57
C ILE A 28 4.08 -14.32 4.21
N ALA A 29 2.78 -14.40 4.55
CA ALA A 29 1.95 -15.56 4.26
C ALA A 29 1.82 -15.84 2.75
N LEU A 30 1.69 -14.77 1.95
CA LEU A 30 1.71 -14.88 0.49
C LEU A 30 3.06 -15.41 0.00
N ASN A 31 4.17 -14.82 0.45
CA ASN A 31 5.51 -15.25 0.06
C ASN A 31 5.74 -16.74 0.35
N LEU A 32 5.39 -17.19 1.55
CA LEU A 32 5.52 -18.60 1.95
C LEU A 32 4.58 -19.54 1.16
N SER A 33 3.36 -19.10 0.86
CA SER A 33 2.41 -19.88 0.06
C SER A 33 2.91 -20.09 -1.37
N VAL A 34 3.48 -19.04 -1.98
CA VAL A 34 4.07 -19.12 -3.33
C VAL A 34 5.32 -20.00 -3.32
N VAL A 35 6.16 -19.93 -2.27
CA VAL A 35 7.29 -20.84 -2.10
C VAL A 35 6.82 -22.30 -2.02
N ALA A 36 5.81 -22.59 -1.21
CA ALA A 36 5.22 -23.92 -1.11
C ALA A 36 4.70 -24.42 -2.47
N PHE A 37 4.03 -23.54 -3.22
CA PHE A 37 3.61 -23.84 -4.59
C PHE A 37 4.80 -24.15 -5.51
N CYS A 38 5.88 -23.35 -5.49
CA CYS A 38 7.09 -23.61 -6.28
C CYS A 38 7.72 -24.97 -5.93
N ILE A 39 7.78 -25.33 -4.64
CA ILE A 39 8.29 -26.63 -4.19
C ILE A 39 7.42 -27.77 -4.71
N LEU A 40 6.10 -27.69 -4.51
CA LEU A 40 5.15 -28.70 -4.99
C LEU A 40 5.19 -28.86 -6.51
N PHE A 41 5.32 -27.74 -7.24
CA PHE A 41 5.46 -27.73 -8.69
C PHE A 41 6.73 -28.49 -9.13
N MET A 42 7.86 -28.22 -8.48
CA MET A 42 9.13 -28.89 -8.79
C MET A 42 9.12 -30.38 -8.45
N LEU A 43 8.44 -30.76 -7.37
CA LEU A 43 8.21 -32.16 -6.99
C LEU A 43 7.32 -32.88 -8.00
N TYR A 44 6.24 -32.23 -8.45
CA TYR A 44 5.33 -32.79 -9.46
C TYR A 44 6.05 -33.12 -10.78
N TYR A 45 6.93 -32.23 -11.24
CA TYR A 45 7.78 -32.47 -12.43
C TYR A 45 9.05 -33.29 -12.14
N ARG A 46 9.20 -33.84 -10.92
CA ARG A 46 10.32 -34.68 -10.47
C ARG A 46 11.71 -34.06 -10.69
N ARG A 47 11.83 -32.74 -10.57
CA ARG A 47 13.08 -31.99 -10.78
C ARG A 47 13.88 -31.80 -9.49
N PHE A 48 14.21 -32.89 -8.80
CA PHE A 48 14.85 -32.87 -7.47
C PHE A 48 16.18 -32.09 -7.41
N LYS A 49 17.02 -32.21 -8.44
CA LYS A 49 18.30 -31.47 -8.49
C LYS A 49 18.08 -29.96 -8.48
N MET A 50 17.11 -29.49 -9.26
CA MET A 50 16.80 -28.06 -9.33
C MET A 50 16.10 -27.56 -8.07
N LEU A 51 15.32 -28.40 -7.39
CA LEU A 51 14.75 -28.08 -6.07
C LEU A 51 15.85 -27.81 -5.02
N ALA A 52 16.89 -28.65 -5.00
CA ALA A 52 18.02 -28.45 -4.09
C ALA A 52 18.77 -27.13 -4.39
N TRP A 53 19.02 -26.86 -5.67
CA TRP A 53 19.61 -25.57 -6.11
C TRP A 53 18.72 -24.38 -5.77
N MET A 54 17.40 -24.53 -5.83
CA MET A 54 16.46 -23.47 -5.49
C MET A 54 16.56 -23.05 -4.04
N ILE A 55 16.57 -24.01 -3.12
CA ILE A 55 16.72 -23.72 -1.69
C ILE A 55 18.09 -23.08 -1.43
N LEU A 56 19.16 -23.67 -1.98
CA LEU A 56 20.53 -23.20 -1.75
C LEU A 56 20.76 -21.78 -2.28
N LEU A 57 20.29 -21.48 -3.50
CA LEU A 57 20.46 -20.16 -4.12
C LEU A 57 19.52 -19.11 -3.52
N ALA A 58 18.35 -19.48 -3.00
CA ALA A 58 17.39 -18.54 -2.42
C ALA A 58 17.79 -18.11 -0.99
N ILE A 59 18.47 -18.96 -0.22
CA ILE A 59 18.92 -18.65 1.14
C ILE A 59 19.87 -17.45 1.18
N LEU A 60 20.82 -17.37 0.24
CA LEU A 60 21.86 -16.35 0.24
C LEU A 60 21.30 -14.91 0.12
N PRO A 61 20.49 -14.55 -0.89
CA PRO A 61 19.88 -13.23 -0.98
C PRO A 61 18.82 -12.99 0.10
N SER A 62 18.13 -14.05 0.57
CA SER A 62 17.18 -13.95 1.69
C SER A 62 17.87 -13.51 2.98
N LEU A 63 18.99 -14.15 3.33
CA LEU A 63 19.76 -13.80 4.52
C LEU A 63 20.42 -12.42 4.36
N ALA A 64 20.96 -12.10 3.19
CA ALA A 64 21.57 -10.81 2.92
C ALA A 64 20.57 -9.66 3.13
N ASN A 65 19.36 -9.76 2.57
CA ASN A 65 18.33 -8.74 2.74
C ASN A 65 17.79 -8.68 4.17
N TYR A 66 17.62 -9.83 4.83
CA TYR A 66 17.21 -9.87 6.23
C TYR A 66 18.22 -9.13 7.12
N TRP A 67 19.51 -9.49 7.03
CA TRP A 67 20.56 -8.88 7.83
C TRP A 67 20.76 -7.40 7.54
N ALA A 68 20.71 -6.99 6.28
CA ALA A 68 20.88 -5.59 5.89
C ALA A 68 19.81 -4.69 6.52
N VAL A 69 18.56 -5.16 6.59
CA VAL A 69 17.44 -4.38 7.15
C VAL A 69 17.40 -4.48 8.67
N GLN A 70 17.73 -5.65 9.25
CA GLN A 70 17.79 -5.84 10.70
C GLN A 70 18.82 -4.91 11.37
N LEU A 71 19.89 -4.54 10.66
CA LEU A 71 20.92 -3.62 11.17
C LEU A 71 20.47 -2.15 11.24
N HIS A 72 19.41 -1.78 10.51
CA HIS A 72 19.02 -0.38 10.32
C HIS A 72 17.51 -0.10 10.50
N GLY A 73 16.69 -1.09 10.88
CA GLY A 73 15.23 -0.94 10.92
C GLY A 73 14.48 -1.97 11.76
N ASP A 74 13.17 -2.07 11.52
CA ASP A 74 12.22 -2.91 12.24
C ASP A 74 12.34 -4.41 11.85
N THR A 75 12.23 -5.29 12.85
CA THR A 75 12.36 -6.75 12.70
C THR A 75 11.25 -7.31 11.80
N SER A 76 10.05 -6.73 11.84
CA SER A 76 8.93 -7.12 10.97
C SER A 76 9.26 -6.89 9.49
N GLN A 77 9.86 -5.73 9.16
CA GLN A 77 10.26 -5.40 7.80
C GLN A 77 11.41 -6.27 7.30
N ALA A 78 12.37 -6.61 8.17
CA ALA A 78 13.48 -7.49 7.84
C ALA A 78 12.99 -8.89 7.40
N VAL A 79 12.04 -9.47 8.13
CA VAL A 79 11.44 -10.77 7.77
C VAL A 79 10.67 -10.68 6.44
N MET A 80 9.93 -9.60 6.22
CA MET A 80 9.18 -9.39 4.97
C MET A 80 10.11 -9.31 3.75
N LEU A 81 11.19 -8.52 3.82
CA LEU A 81 12.13 -8.36 2.71
C LEU A 81 12.99 -9.60 2.47
N GLY A 82 13.38 -10.31 3.54
CA GLY A 82 14.07 -11.60 3.43
C GLY A 82 13.21 -12.64 2.71
N THR A 83 11.96 -12.81 3.15
CA THR A 83 11.02 -13.76 2.50
C THR A 83 10.68 -13.37 1.06
N ARG A 84 10.60 -12.07 0.75
CA ARG A 84 10.41 -11.57 -0.62
C ARG A 84 11.57 -11.91 -1.55
N ALA A 85 12.80 -11.79 -1.06
CA ALA A 85 13.98 -12.18 -1.82
C ALA A 85 13.99 -13.69 -2.10
N PHE A 86 13.63 -14.48 -1.09
CA PHE A 86 13.54 -15.94 -1.21
C PHE A 86 12.52 -16.36 -2.29
N VAL A 87 11.30 -15.81 -2.25
CA VAL A 87 10.25 -16.19 -3.22
C VAL A 87 10.58 -15.75 -4.64
N THR A 88 11.21 -14.57 -4.81
CA THR A 88 11.63 -14.07 -6.13
C THR A 88 12.61 -15.02 -6.82
N VAL A 89 13.60 -15.53 -6.07
CA VAL A 89 14.55 -16.53 -6.60
C VAL A 89 13.84 -17.85 -6.94
N CYS A 90 12.88 -18.28 -6.11
CA CYS A 90 12.09 -19.48 -6.37
C CYS A 90 11.29 -19.37 -7.67
N ILE A 91 10.57 -18.26 -7.87
CA ILE A 91 9.82 -17.98 -9.12
C ILE A 91 10.76 -18.00 -10.32
N GLY A 92 11.91 -17.33 -10.22
CA GLY A 92 12.92 -17.29 -11.29
C GLY A 92 13.45 -18.67 -11.68
N LEU A 93 13.73 -19.55 -10.71
CA LEU A 93 14.21 -20.90 -10.99
C LEU A 93 13.12 -21.84 -11.53
N VAL A 94 11.88 -21.68 -11.08
CA VAL A 94 10.74 -22.36 -11.70
C VAL A 94 10.57 -21.89 -13.15
N PHE A 95 10.73 -20.60 -13.43
CA PHE A 95 10.69 -20.06 -14.80
C PHE A 95 11.77 -20.69 -15.68
N VAL A 96 13.04 -20.62 -15.27
CA VAL A 96 14.18 -21.14 -16.04
C VAL A 96 14.07 -22.65 -16.29
N SER A 97 13.56 -23.40 -15.32
CA SER A 97 13.41 -24.85 -15.48
C SER A 97 12.22 -25.23 -16.37
N SER A 98 11.09 -24.54 -16.24
CA SER A 98 9.82 -25.00 -16.81
C SER A 98 9.58 -24.52 -18.24
N ILE A 99 10.20 -23.42 -18.64
CA ILE A 99 9.89 -22.72 -19.89
C ILE A 99 10.99 -22.97 -20.92
N SER A 100 10.59 -23.50 -22.07
CA SER A 100 11.46 -23.57 -23.24
C SER A 100 11.55 -22.20 -23.90
N LEU A 101 12.72 -21.55 -23.78
CA LEU A 101 12.96 -20.23 -24.38
C LEU A 101 12.70 -20.22 -25.89
N LYS A 102 13.08 -21.30 -26.59
CA LYS A 102 12.84 -21.45 -28.03
C LYS A 102 11.35 -21.40 -28.37
N GLU A 103 10.52 -22.12 -27.62
CA GLU A 103 9.07 -22.12 -27.85
C GLU A 103 8.45 -20.76 -27.53
N LEU A 104 8.88 -20.12 -26.45
CA LEU A 104 8.39 -18.81 -26.05
C LEU A 104 8.71 -17.74 -27.10
N LEU A 105 9.95 -17.68 -27.58
CA LEU A 105 10.38 -16.71 -28.61
C LEU A 105 9.64 -16.92 -29.94
N LEU A 106 9.46 -18.17 -30.37
CA LEU A 106 8.71 -18.48 -31.59
C LEU A 106 7.22 -18.15 -31.44
N TYR A 107 6.62 -18.35 -30.26
CA TYR A 107 5.24 -17.95 -29.99
C TYR A 107 5.09 -16.42 -29.98
N LEU A 108 6.01 -15.69 -29.34
CA LEU A 108 6.00 -14.22 -29.32
C LEU A 108 6.20 -13.63 -30.72
N ALA A 109 7.05 -14.24 -31.55
CA ALA A 109 7.23 -13.85 -32.94
C ALA A 109 5.93 -13.99 -33.77
N GLN A 110 5.06 -14.94 -33.42
CA GLN A 110 3.72 -15.08 -34.03
C GLN A 110 2.71 -14.04 -33.54
N LYS A 111 2.99 -13.37 -32.41
CA LYS A 111 2.10 -12.39 -31.77
C LYS A 111 2.55 -10.95 -31.92
N GLY A 112 3.64 -10.69 -32.63
CA GLY A 112 4.10 -9.34 -32.98
C GLY A 112 5.54 -9.02 -32.57
N LEU A 113 6.27 -9.93 -31.91
CA LEU A 113 7.70 -9.74 -31.67
C LEU A 113 8.47 -9.79 -33.01
N SER A 114 9.46 -8.92 -33.18
CA SER A 114 10.28 -8.91 -34.39
C SER A 114 10.93 -10.28 -34.62
N ARG A 115 10.73 -10.82 -35.83
CA ARG A 115 11.27 -12.13 -36.22
C ARG A 115 12.78 -12.12 -36.21
N SER A 116 13.43 -11.07 -36.71
CA SER A 116 14.89 -10.97 -36.73
C SER A 116 15.45 -11.07 -35.31
N TRP A 117 14.82 -10.41 -34.35
CA TRP A 117 15.18 -10.50 -32.93
C TRP A 117 14.97 -11.90 -32.34
N ALA A 118 13.79 -12.50 -32.55
CA ALA A 118 13.47 -13.82 -32.00
C ALA A 118 14.42 -14.91 -32.53
N TYR A 119 14.66 -14.89 -33.85
CA TYR A 119 15.52 -15.86 -34.51
C TYR A 119 17.01 -15.64 -34.22
N ALA A 120 17.47 -14.38 -34.11
CA ALA A 120 18.84 -14.07 -33.69
C ALA A 120 19.13 -14.62 -32.28
N LEU A 121 18.21 -14.43 -31.33
CA LEU A 121 18.34 -14.99 -29.99
C LEU A 121 18.39 -16.53 -30.02
N ILE A 122 17.50 -17.18 -30.77
CA ILE A 122 17.51 -18.64 -30.92
C ILE A 122 18.86 -19.15 -31.46
N VAL A 123 19.44 -18.44 -32.43
CA VAL A 123 20.77 -18.76 -32.98
C VAL A 123 21.84 -18.64 -31.90
N VAL A 124 21.86 -17.54 -31.15
CA VAL A 124 22.84 -17.33 -30.06
C VAL A 124 22.75 -18.46 -29.04
N PHE A 125 21.56 -18.80 -28.54
CA PHE A 125 21.39 -19.84 -27.54
C PHE A 125 21.78 -21.24 -28.06
N ASN A 126 21.45 -21.57 -29.31
CA ASN A 126 21.84 -22.85 -29.90
C ASN A 126 23.35 -22.92 -30.23
N SER A 127 23.99 -21.78 -30.48
CA SER A 127 25.43 -21.70 -30.74
C SER A 127 26.29 -21.87 -29.49
N PHE A 128 25.71 -21.62 -28.31
CA PHE A 128 26.44 -21.59 -27.05
C PHE A 128 27.19 -22.90 -26.72
N PRO A 129 26.58 -24.10 -26.85
CA PRO A 129 27.30 -25.35 -26.61
C PRO A 129 28.45 -25.58 -27.60
N LEU A 130 28.29 -25.14 -28.85
CA LEU A 130 29.34 -25.24 -29.87
C LEU A 130 30.52 -24.33 -29.54
N ILE A 131 30.23 -23.11 -29.07
CA ILE A 131 31.25 -22.18 -28.57
C ILE A 131 31.98 -22.79 -27.36
N GLN A 132 31.26 -23.39 -26.42
CA GLN A 132 31.87 -24.07 -25.27
C GLN A 132 32.79 -25.22 -25.69
N GLN A 133 32.38 -26.04 -26.66
CA GLN A 133 33.21 -27.12 -27.21
C GLN A 133 34.48 -26.56 -27.86
N GLU A 134 34.38 -25.51 -28.67
CA GLU A 134 35.55 -24.90 -29.31
C GLU A 134 36.52 -24.26 -28.31
N ILE A 135 36.00 -23.60 -27.26
CA ILE A 135 36.84 -23.09 -26.17
C ILE A 135 37.55 -24.25 -25.46
N LYS A 136 36.86 -25.37 -25.23
CA LYS A 136 37.43 -26.56 -24.59
C LYS A 136 38.54 -27.16 -25.46
N SER A 137 38.28 -27.41 -26.74
CA SER A 137 39.29 -27.93 -27.68
C SER A 137 40.49 -27.00 -27.85
N LEU A 138 40.28 -25.68 -27.79
CA LEU A 138 41.35 -24.69 -27.82
C LEU A 138 42.23 -24.79 -26.56
N LYS A 139 41.62 -24.87 -25.38
CA LYS A 139 42.35 -25.06 -24.12
C LYS A 139 43.16 -26.36 -24.14
N GLU A 140 42.55 -27.46 -24.59
CA GLU A 140 43.23 -28.76 -24.73
C GLU A 140 44.41 -28.69 -25.72
N ALA A 141 44.24 -28.05 -26.88
CA ALA A 141 45.31 -27.89 -27.86
C ALA A 141 46.48 -27.03 -27.36
N CYS A 142 46.22 -26.03 -26.52
CA CYS A 142 47.26 -25.22 -25.89
C CYS A 142 47.96 -25.98 -24.76
N LEU A 143 47.22 -26.76 -23.97
CA LEU A 143 47.81 -27.67 -22.97
C LEU A 143 48.76 -28.68 -23.62
N LEU A 144 48.41 -29.24 -24.78
CA LEU A 144 49.30 -30.11 -25.56
C LEU A 144 50.58 -29.41 -26.04
N ARG A 145 50.59 -28.07 -26.11
CA ARG A 145 51.76 -27.25 -26.44
C ARG A 145 52.50 -26.75 -25.19
N GLY A 146 52.14 -27.25 -24.00
CA GLY A 146 52.72 -26.82 -22.72
C GLY A 146 52.32 -25.40 -22.30
N GLN A 147 51.27 -24.82 -22.90
CA GLN A 147 50.79 -23.48 -22.58
C GLN A 147 49.43 -23.55 -21.88
N GLU A 148 49.36 -22.98 -20.67
CA GLU A 148 48.08 -22.82 -19.97
C GLU A 148 47.38 -21.54 -20.41
N LEU A 149 46.10 -21.66 -20.78
CA LEU A 149 45.27 -20.53 -21.15
C LEU A 149 44.33 -20.13 -20.01
N HIS A 150 44.57 -18.93 -19.47
CA HIS A 150 43.65 -18.30 -18.54
C HIS A 150 42.31 -17.95 -19.21
N PHE A 151 41.23 -17.93 -18.43
CA PHE A 151 39.88 -17.71 -18.96
C PHE A 151 39.65 -16.30 -19.54
N TRP A 152 40.48 -15.31 -19.18
CA TRP A 152 40.49 -13.96 -19.76
C TRP A 152 41.46 -13.78 -20.93
N SER A 153 42.08 -14.84 -21.45
CA SER A 153 43.06 -14.71 -22.53
C SER A 153 42.41 -14.11 -23.79
N PRO A 154 42.96 -13.00 -24.35
CA PRO A 154 42.46 -12.39 -25.60
C PRO A 154 42.40 -13.37 -26.78
N LEU A 155 43.24 -14.41 -26.76
CA LEU A 155 43.27 -15.47 -27.78
C LEU A 155 41.98 -16.29 -27.82
N ILE A 156 41.36 -16.51 -26.66
CA ILE A 156 40.07 -17.21 -26.57
C ILE A 156 39.00 -16.34 -27.25
N TYR A 157 38.97 -15.05 -26.96
CA TYR A 157 38.03 -14.11 -27.55
C TYR A 157 38.17 -14.00 -29.06
N SER A 158 39.39 -13.82 -29.57
CA SER A 158 39.63 -13.69 -31.02
C SER A 158 39.24 -14.95 -31.79
N LYS A 159 39.56 -16.14 -31.24
CA LYS A 159 39.26 -17.41 -31.89
C LYS A 159 37.78 -17.75 -31.82
N VAL A 160 37.10 -17.47 -30.70
CA VAL A 160 35.64 -17.59 -30.62
C VAL A 160 34.96 -16.67 -31.65
N LEU A 161 35.41 -15.42 -31.76
CA LEU A 161 34.87 -14.47 -32.74
C LEU A 161 35.06 -14.98 -34.18
N MET A 162 36.25 -15.44 -34.54
CA MET A 162 36.51 -16.05 -35.85
C MET A 162 35.63 -17.27 -36.12
N THR A 163 35.44 -18.14 -35.12
CA THR A 163 34.58 -19.31 -35.24
C THR A 163 33.10 -18.92 -35.46
N VAL A 164 32.60 -17.92 -34.73
CA VAL A 164 31.26 -17.38 -34.91
C VAL A 164 31.09 -16.78 -36.32
N PHE A 165 32.06 -15.99 -36.78
CA PHE A 165 32.07 -15.44 -38.14
C PHE A 165 32.06 -16.53 -39.21
N ARG A 166 32.85 -17.59 -39.02
CA ARG A 166 32.90 -18.75 -39.93
C ARG A 166 31.54 -19.42 -40.05
N TRP A 167 30.80 -19.56 -38.94
CA TRP A 167 29.49 -20.23 -38.93
C TRP A 167 28.32 -19.37 -39.41
N ARG A 168 28.53 -18.07 -39.67
CA ARG A 168 27.48 -17.14 -40.13
C ARG A 168 26.62 -17.71 -41.26
N HIS A 169 27.25 -18.33 -42.27
CA HIS A 169 26.56 -18.90 -43.43
C HIS A 169 25.70 -20.13 -43.07
N LEU A 170 26.15 -20.96 -42.12
CA LEU A 170 25.39 -22.11 -41.62
C LEU A 170 24.16 -21.64 -40.85
N TYR A 171 24.29 -20.58 -40.06
CA TYR A 171 23.17 -20.00 -39.33
C TYR A 171 22.13 -19.38 -40.26
N LEU A 172 22.54 -18.61 -41.27
CA LEU A 172 21.62 -18.08 -42.28
C LEU A 172 20.83 -19.19 -42.99
N ARG A 173 21.49 -20.31 -43.32
CA ARG A 173 20.82 -21.50 -43.88
C ARG A 173 19.90 -22.20 -42.87
N ALA A 174 20.29 -22.28 -41.60
CA ALA A 174 19.46 -22.89 -40.56
C ALA A 174 18.21 -22.04 -40.26
N LEU A 175 18.34 -20.72 -40.31
CA LEU A 175 17.26 -19.75 -40.18
C LEU A 175 16.26 -19.88 -41.33
N SER A 176 16.74 -19.92 -42.57
CA SER A 176 15.86 -20.12 -43.73
C SER A 176 15.17 -21.48 -43.72
N ALA A 177 15.84 -22.54 -43.28
CA ALA A 177 15.24 -23.86 -43.06
C ALA A 177 14.15 -23.87 -41.96
N HIS A 178 14.20 -22.93 -41.01
CA HIS A 178 13.17 -22.75 -39.98
C HIS A 178 12.08 -21.75 -40.39
N GLY A 179 12.11 -21.23 -41.63
CA GLY A 179 11.10 -20.33 -42.17
C GLY A 179 11.37 -18.84 -41.95
N TYR A 180 12.61 -18.46 -41.60
CA TYR A 180 13.02 -17.06 -41.58
C TYR A 180 13.49 -16.63 -42.97
N ASP A 181 12.80 -15.66 -43.55
CA ASP A 181 13.20 -14.99 -44.79
C ASP A 181 13.18 -13.48 -44.53
N GLU A 182 14.30 -12.82 -44.79
CA GLU A 182 14.51 -11.39 -44.56
C GLU A 182 13.82 -10.53 -45.62
N HIS A 183 13.44 -11.12 -46.77
CA HIS A 183 12.88 -10.45 -47.93
C HIS A 183 11.47 -10.93 -48.32
N ALA A 184 10.98 -12.05 -47.78
CA ALA A 184 9.61 -12.49 -48.05
C ALA A 184 8.56 -11.68 -47.26
N GLN A 185 7.67 -11.02 -47.99
CA GLN A 185 6.44 -10.41 -47.44
C GLN A 185 5.39 -11.46 -46.98
N VAL A 186 5.59 -12.74 -47.30
CA VAL A 186 4.62 -13.81 -47.01
C VAL A 186 4.95 -14.48 -45.68
N GLU A 187 3.99 -14.48 -44.76
CA GLU A 187 4.05 -15.15 -43.45
C GLU A 187 4.03 -16.68 -43.55
N ASN A 188 5.10 -17.29 -44.06
CA ASN A 188 5.22 -18.74 -44.15
C ASN A 188 5.57 -19.35 -42.78
N HIS A 189 4.56 -19.49 -41.92
CA HIS A 189 4.67 -20.21 -40.66
C HIS A 189 4.74 -21.73 -40.89
N TYR A 190 5.93 -22.32 -40.92
CA TYR A 190 6.07 -23.78 -41.00
C TYR A 190 5.45 -24.50 -39.79
N ARG A 191 5.50 -23.87 -38.60
CA ARG A 191 4.87 -24.34 -37.37
C ARG A 191 4.00 -23.26 -36.74
N ILE A 192 2.76 -23.57 -36.40
CA ILE A 192 1.85 -22.66 -35.68
C ILE A 192 1.77 -23.14 -34.23
N PHE A 193 2.22 -22.31 -33.30
CA PHE A 193 2.09 -22.61 -31.88
C PHE A 193 0.73 -22.14 -31.41
N TYR A 194 -0.06 -23.05 -30.87
CA TYR A 194 -1.38 -22.72 -30.37
C TYR A 194 -1.57 -23.27 -28.96
N ILE A 195 -2.38 -22.55 -28.21
CA ILE A 195 -2.78 -22.95 -26.87
C ILE A 195 -4.04 -23.80 -26.99
N SER A 196 -4.03 -25.01 -26.43
CA SER A 196 -5.23 -25.88 -26.45
C SER A 196 -6.36 -25.28 -25.60
N LYS A 197 -7.62 -25.47 -26.03
CA LYS A 197 -8.80 -25.01 -25.29
C LYS A 197 -8.87 -25.57 -23.87
N LYS A 198 -8.46 -26.83 -23.68
CA LYS A 198 -8.41 -27.49 -22.35
C LYS A 198 -7.43 -26.78 -21.41
N ILE A 199 -6.26 -26.39 -21.93
CA ILE A 199 -5.25 -25.66 -21.16
C ILE A 199 -5.76 -24.26 -20.81
N LYS A 200 -6.37 -23.53 -21.77
CA LYS A 200 -6.99 -22.23 -21.48
C LYS A 200 -8.04 -22.34 -20.36
N LEU A 201 -8.88 -23.36 -20.39
CA LEU A 201 -9.92 -23.56 -19.39
C LEU A 201 -9.33 -23.90 -18.01
N ILE A 202 -8.33 -24.78 -17.94
CA ILE A 202 -7.66 -25.12 -16.68
C ILE A 202 -7.01 -23.88 -16.06
N TYR A 203 -6.31 -23.07 -16.86
CA TYR A 203 -5.66 -21.86 -16.34
C TYR A 203 -6.63 -20.71 -16.09
N LEU A 204 -7.77 -20.63 -16.78
CA LEU A 204 -8.86 -19.71 -16.44
C LEU A 204 -9.53 -20.10 -15.13
N LEU A 205 -9.83 -21.38 -14.95
CA LEU A 205 -10.34 -21.92 -13.68
C LEU A 205 -9.31 -21.74 -12.57
N PHE A 206 -8.02 -21.95 -12.87
CA PHE A 206 -6.95 -21.65 -11.94
C PHE A 206 -6.91 -20.16 -11.64
N PHE A 207 -6.91 -19.24 -12.62
CA PHE A 207 -6.98 -17.79 -12.38
C PHE A 207 -8.25 -17.33 -11.65
N TYR A 208 -9.34 -18.12 -11.72
CA TYR A 208 -10.59 -17.83 -11.04
C TYR A 208 -10.61 -18.38 -9.61
N CYS A 209 -10.04 -19.56 -9.37
CA CYS A 209 -9.83 -20.12 -8.02
C CYS A 209 -8.70 -19.39 -7.29
N PHE A 210 -7.66 -19.06 -8.04
CA PHE A 210 -6.56 -18.14 -7.77
C PHE A 210 -6.93 -16.74 -8.26
N LYS A 211 -8.24 -16.38 -8.21
CA LYS A 211 -8.61 -14.96 -8.04
C LYS A 211 -7.63 -14.46 -6.99
N PRO A 212 -6.88 -13.39 -7.20
CA PRO A 212 -5.87 -12.99 -6.24
C PRO A 212 -6.54 -12.85 -4.88
N VAL A 213 -6.41 -13.90 -4.07
CA VAL A 213 -6.99 -14.05 -2.72
C VAL A 213 -6.20 -13.13 -1.78
N TYR A 214 -5.55 -12.09 -2.31
CA TYR A 214 -4.79 -11.06 -1.62
C TYR A 214 -4.93 -9.69 -2.26
N PHE A 215 -5.49 -9.55 -3.49
CA PHE A 215 -5.99 -8.23 -3.94
C PHE A 215 -7.32 -7.88 -3.23
N TYR A 216 -8.04 -8.89 -2.73
CA TYR A 216 -9.22 -8.73 -1.86
C TYR A 216 -8.98 -9.15 -0.40
N LYS A 217 -7.81 -9.68 -0.07
CA LYS A 217 -7.46 -10.19 1.27
C LYS A 217 -6.16 -9.55 1.79
N GLY A 218 -5.94 -8.31 1.36
CA GLY A 218 -5.07 -7.34 2.01
C GLY A 218 -5.85 -6.32 2.86
N VAL A 219 -7.16 -6.49 2.98
CA VAL A 219 -7.97 -5.78 3.98
C VAL A 219 -9.08 -6.75 4.41
N ILE A 220 -8.93 -7.41 5.56
CA ILE A 220 -10.12 -7.45 6.43
C ILE A 220 -10.30 -5.96 6.70
N MET A 221 -11.27 -5.32 6.04
CA MET A 221 -11.48 -3.89 6.23
C MET A 221 -11.76 -3.72 7.72
N GLU A 222 -10.77 -3.16 8.41
CA GLU A 222 -10.89 -2.87 9.82
C GLU A 222 -11.88 -1.72 9.96
N PHE A 223 -12.41 -1.51 11.16
CA PHE A 223 -13.36 -0.43 11.39
C PHE A 223 -12.85 0.90 10.85
N THR A 224 -11.58 1.23 11.14
CA THR A 224 -10.94 2.46 10.68
C THR A 224 -10.92 2.61 9.17
N ASP A 225 -10.67 1.53 8.41
CA ASP A 225 -10.65 1.58 6.95
C ASP A 225 -12.05 1.87 6.38
N ILE A 226 -13.06 1.18 6.90
CA ILE A 226 -14.45 1.33 6.46
C ILE A 226 -14.97 2.72 6.83
N ALA A 227 -14.76 3.13 8.08
CA ALA A 227 -15.22 4.41 8.62
C ALA A 227 -14.62 5.59 7.86
N MET A 228 -13.33 5.50 7.51
CA MET A 228 -12.65 6.52 6.71
C MET A 228 -13.16 6.58 5.27
N GLU A 229 -13.38 5.45 4.61
CA GLU A 229 -13.91 5.47 3.24
C GLU A 229 -15.36 6.00 3.22
N LEU A 230 -16.19 5.64 4.20
CA LEU A 230 -17.56 6.17 4.34
C LEU A 230 -17.58 7.68 4.60
N SER A 231 -16.60 8.20 5.33
CA SER A 231 -16.57 9.60 5.79
C SER A 231 -15.65 10.50 4.98
N LYS A 232 -15.09 9.97 3.90
CA LYS A 232 -14.06 10.60 3.08
C LYS A 232 -14.45 11.97 2.56
N GLU A 233 -15.70 12.14 2.13
CA GLU A 233 -16.17 13.42 1.60
C GLU A 233 -16.13 14.52 2.67
N ALA A 234 -16.69 14.27 3.86
CA ALA A 234 -16.65 15.21 4.99
C ALA A 234 -15.24 15.41 5.54
N TRP A 235 -14.44 14.35 5.58
CA TRP A 235 -13.03 14.42 5.95
C TRP A 235 -12.29 15.40 5.04
N GLN A 236 -12.37 15.20 3.72
CA GLN A 236 -11.73 16.08 2.73
C GLN A 236 -12.32 17.48 2.72
N ALA A 237 -13.62 17.66 3.00
CA ALA A 237 -14.23 18.98 3.11
C ALA A 237 -13.53 19.84 4.18
N SER A 238 -13.08 19.23 5.28
CA SER A 238 -12.32 19.94 6.32
C SER A 238 -10.99 20.49 5.79
N PHE A 239 -10.21 19.70 5.03
CA PHE A 239 -8.92 20.14 4.46
C PHE A 239 -9.05 21.29 3.46
N HIS A 240 -10.17 21.34 2.74
CA HIS A 240 -10.43 22.36 1.72
C HIS A 240 -11.28 23.51 2.23
N HIS A 241 -11.62 23.53 3.53
CA HIS A 241 -12.47 24.55 4.10
C HIS A 241 -11.75 25.91 4.12
N PRO A 242 -12.42 27.03 3.79
CA PRO A 242 -11.82 28.37 3.82
C PRO A 242 -11.12 28.71 5.14
N PHE A 243 -11.68 28.30 6.28
CA PHE A 243 -11.06 28.42 7.60
C PHE A 243 -9.63 27.83 7.62
N ILE A 244 -9.47 26.58 7.17
CA ILE A 244 -8.20 25.84 7.20
C ILE A 244 -7.20 26.42 6.19
N LEU A 245 -7.66 26.73 4.97
CA LEU A 245 -6.81 27.32 3.94
C LEU A 245 -6.27 28.69 4.36
N GLN A 246 -7.13 29.55 4.91
CA GLN A 246 -6.72 30.89 5.36
C GLN A 246 -5.84 30.83 6.61
N LEU A 247 -6.04 29.85 7.49
CA LEU A 247 -5.16 29.59 8.63
C LEU A 247 -3.75 29.24 8.13
N GLN A 248 -3.64 28.38 7.11
CA GLN A 248 -2.37 28.04 6.47
C GLN A 248 -1.72 29.22 5.76
N GLU A 249 -2.51 30.04 5.06
CA GLU A 249 -2.01 31.23 4.37
C GLU A 249 -1.63 32.37 5.33
N GLY A 250 -2.05 32.29 6.59
CA GLY A 250 -1.79 33.31 7.61
C GLY A 250 -2.73 34.51 7.56
N ASN A 251 -3.78 34.45 6.74
CA ASN A 251 -4.69 35.57 6.45
C ASN A 251 -6.12 35.37 7.02
N LEU A 252 -6.36 34.29 7.78
CA LEU A 252 -7.63 34.08 8.49
C LEU A 252 -7.94 35.29 9.38
N GLU A 253 -9.18 35.77 9.33
CA GLU A 253 -9.60 36.90 10.13
C GLU A 253 -9.52 36.58 11.64
N PRO A 254 -8.89 37.43 12.46
CA PRO A 254 -8.77 37.16 13.90
C PRO A 254 -10.10 36.92 14.60
N ALA A 255 -11.17 37.63 14.20
CA ALA A 255 -12.50 37.45 14.78
C ALA A 255 -13.08 36.05 14.55
N ILE A 256 -12.78 35.41 13.41
CA ILE A 256 -13.19 34.04 13.12
C ILE A 256 -12.42 33.06 14.01
N PHE A 257 -11.11 33.26 14.14
CA PHE A 257 -10.26 32.40 14.97
C PHE A 257 -10.60 32.48 16.46
N ARG A 258 -10.88 33.69 16.97
CA ARG A 258 -11.38 33.89 18.35
C ARG A 258 -12.68 33.16 18.60
N TYR A 259 -13.63 33.30 17.68
CA TYR A 259 -14.93 32.64 17.81
C TYR A 259 -14.79 31.12 17.82
N TYR A 260 -13.93 30.57 16.95
CA TYR A 260 -13.56 29.17 16.97
C TYR A 260 -13.03 28.74 18.34
N LEU A 261 -12.04 29.44 18.91
CA LEU A 261 -11.45 29.10 20.21
C LEU A 261 -12.47 29.15 21.37
N ILE A 262 -13.44 30.08 21.32
CA ILE A 262 -14.51 30.16 22.30
C ILE A 262 -15.42 28.92 22.21
N GLN A 263 -15.85 28.55 21.01
CA GLN A 263 -16.72 27.37 20.82
C GLN A 263 -15.97 26.06 21.11
N ASP A 264 -14.70 26.00 20.75
CA ASP A 264 -13.81 24.87 21.05
C ASP A 264 -13.64 24.68 22.57
N ALA A 265 -13.51 25.77 23.33
CA ALA A 265 -13.46 25.69 24.80
C ALA A 265 -14.74 25.11 25.43
N TYR A 266 -15.93 25.36 24.84
CA TYR A 266 -17.16 24.68 25.28
C TYR A 266 -17.15 23.20 24.90
N TYR A 267 -16.68 22.87 23.70
CA TYR A 267 -16.58 21.51 23.20
C TYR A 267 -15.61 20.67 24.03
N LEU A 268 -14.37 21.12 24.24
CA LEU A 268 -13.33 20.42 25.00
C LEU A 268 -13.74 20.16 26.44
N LYS A 269 -14.42 21.11 27.09
CA LYS A 269 -14.97 20.91 28.44
C LYS A 269 -15.96 19.75 28.49
N ALA A 270 -16.89 19.69 27.53
CA ALA A 270 -17.85 18.59 27.45
C ALA A 270 -17.18 17.27 27.04
N PHE A 271 -16.21 17.32 26.12
CA PHE A 271 -15.47 16.16 25.63
C PHE A 271 -14.63 15.51 26.76
N SER A 272 -14.03 16.32 27.63
CA SER A 272 -13.35 15.88 28.86
C SER A 272 -14.30 15.14 29.82
N GLU A 273 -15.47 15.72 30.07
CA GLU A 273 -16.50 15.09 30.90
C GLU A 273 -16.98 13.76 30.30
N ILE A 274 -17.19 13.72 28.99
CA ILE A 274 -17.56 12.52 28.24
C ILE A 274 -16.52 11.41 28.40
N TYR A 275 -15.22 11.72 28.32
CA TYR A 275 -14.16 10.73 28.57
C TYR A 275 -14.25 10.15 29.99
N HIS A 276 -14.43 11.00 31.00
CA HIS A 276 -14.58 10.54 32.39
C HIS A 276 -15.83 9.66 32.57
N LEU A 277 -16.98 10.10 32.06
CA LEU A 277 -18.24 9.35 32.16
C LEU A 277 -18.17 7.99 31.45
N LEU A 278 -17.59 7.94 30.24
CA LEU A 278 -17.44 6.69 29.50
C LEU A 278 -16.45 5.75 30.20
N ALA A 279 -15.36 6.30 30.76
CA ALA A 279 -14.40 5.52 31.53
C ALA A 279 -15.06 4.88 32.76
N ASP A 280 -15.92 5.61 33.47
CA ASP A 280 -16.63 5.09 34.64
C ASP A 280 -17.68 4.04 34.26
N LYS A 281 -18.36 4.22 33.11
CA LYS A 281 -19.42 3.32 32.63
C LYS A 281 -18.87 2.01 32.04
N THR A 282 -17.68 2.02 31.44
CA THR A 282 -17.14 0.83 30.74
C THR A 282 -16.57 -0.24 31.67
N SER A 283 -16.83 -1.51 31.32
CA SER A 283 -16.21 -2.68 31.93
C SER A 283 -14.93 -3.12 31.23
N ASN A 284 -14.66 -2.62 30.02
CA ASN A 284 -13.43 -2.93 29.28
C ASN A 284 -12.26 -2.15 29.89
N GLN A 285 -11.25 -2.88 30.39
CA GLN A 285 -10.12 -2.27 31.11
C GLN A 285 -9.24 -1.43 30.20
N GLU A 286 -9.05 -1.84 28.95
CA GLU A 286 -8.21 -1.12 27.99
C GLU A 286 -8.89 0.17 27.53
N MET A 287 -10.19 0.11 27.24
CA MET A 287 -11.01 1.30 26.97
C MET A 287 -10.94 2.27 28.15
N LYS A 288 -11.10 1.78 29.39
CA LYS A 288 -11.01 2.60 30.60
C LYS A 288 -9.63 3.25 30.76
N ARG A 289 -8.55 2.53 30.46
CA ARG A 289 -7.18 3.04 30.51
C ARG A 289 -6.99 4.20 29.53
N LEU A 290 -7.33 3.98 28.26
CA LEU A 290 -7.21 4.98 27.20
C LEU A 290 -8.04 6.22 27.49
N LEU A 291 -9.32 6.05 27.87
CA LEU A 291 -10.20 7.19 28.18
C LEU A 291 -9.66 8.06 29.31
N LYS A 292 -9.10 7.45 30.37
CA LYS A 292 -8.50 8.20 31.48
C LYS A 292 -7.23 8.94 31.06
N GLN A 293 -6.39 8.29 30.26
CA GLN A 293 -5.18 8.92 29.72
C GLN A 293 -5.55 10.11 28.83
N ASN A 294 -6.52 9.94 27.93
CA ASN A 294 -6.97 10.98 27.02
C ASN A 294 -7.62 12.15 27.77
N ALA A 295 -8.44 11.88 28.79
CA ALA A 295 -9.02 12.93 29.62
C ALA A 295 -7.92 13.78 30.29
N GLN A 296 -6.86 13.14 30.79
CA GLN A 296 -5.75 13.86 31.40
C GLN A 296 -4.98 14.70 30.36
N SER A 297 -4.62 14.11 29.22
CA SER A 297 -3.95 14.85 28.14
C SER A 297 -4.77 16.02 27.63
N LEU A 298 -6.10 15.87 27.55
CA LEU A 298 -7.00 16.92 27.12
C LEU A 298 -7.02 18.10 28.10
N VAL A 299 -7.01 17.84 29.41
CA VAL A 299 -6.93 18.90 30.44
C VAL A 299 -5.62 19.68 30.32
N GLU A 300 -4.51 18.99 30.09
CA GLU A 300 -3.19 19.62 29.91
C GLU A 300 -3.16 20.48 28.63
N GLY A 301 -3.73 19.98 27.53
CA GLY A 301 -3.88 20.71 26.27
C GLY A 301 -4.82 21.93 26.38
N GLU A 302 -5.98 21.79 27.03
CA GLU A 302 -6.92 22.90 27.25
C GLU A 302 -6.26 24.00 28.09
N LEU A 303 -5.52 23.62 29.14
CA LEU A 303 -4.81 24.58 29.98
C LEU A 303 -3.77 25.36 29.18
N PHE A 304 -3.03 24.68 28.29
CA PHE A 304 -2.11 25.32 27.36
C PHE A 304 -2.83 26.30 26.43
N ILE A 305 -3.93 25.88 25.80
CA ILE A 305 -4.70 26.73 24.89
C ILE A 305 -5.25 27.97 25.61
N ARG A 306 -5.83 27.80 26.80
CA ARG A 306 -6.36 28.91 27.62
C ARG A 306 -5.25 29.84 28.10
N GLN A 307 -4.12 29.32 28.56
CA GLN A 307 -3.07 30.18 29.10
C GLN A 307 -2.34 30.96 28.01
N GLN A 308 -2.23 30.38 26.81
CA GLN A 308 -1.47 30.97 25.73
C GLN A 308 -2.38 31.72 24.74
N PHE A 309 -3.29 31.04 24.05
CA PHE A 309 -4.11 31.69 23.01
C PHE A 309 -5.11 32.69 23.58
N PHE A 310 -5.83 32.39 24.67
CA PHE A 310 -6.80 33.37 25.20
C PHE A 310 -6.10 34.61 25.73
N LYS A 311 -4.89 34.44 26.28
CA LYS A 311 -4.09 35.57 26.76
C LYS A 311 -3.51 36.40 25.62
N GLU A 312 -2.91 35.76 24.62
CA GLU A 312 -2.32 36.44 23.46
C GLU A 312 -3.37 37.12 22.58
N LEU A 313 -4.57 36.54 22.50
CA LEU A 313 -5.69 37.16 21.80
C LEU A 313 -6.48 38.11 22.68
N GLU A 314 -6.30 38.17 24.00
CA GLU A 314 -7.17 38.97 24.90
C GLU A 314 -8.65 38.53 24.82
N ILE A 315 -8.91 37.22 24.82
CA ILE A 315 -10.26 36.66 24.96
C ILE A 315 -10.65 36.72 26.44
N SER A 316 -11.71 37.46 26.75
CA SER A 316 -12.18 37.67 28.13
C SER A 316 -13.31 36.72 28.51
N ASP A 317 -13.52 36.49 29.81
CA ASP A 317 -14.69 35.76 30.31
C ASP A 317 -16.01 36.44 29.89
N GLN A 318 -16.02 37.77 29.78
CA GLN A 318 -17.18 38.52 29.29
C GLN A 318 -17.50 38.21 27.82
N GLU A 319 -16.47 37.98 26.99
CA GLU A 319 -16.65 37.60 25.59
C GLU A 319 -17.17 36.17 25.45
N MET A 320 -16.70 35.25 26.33
CA MET A 320 -17.27 33.90 26.43
C MET A 320 -18.78 33.95 26.74
N GLU A 321 -19.23 34.85 27.61
CA GLU A 321 -20.65 35.06 27.92
C GLU A 321 -21.45 35.64 26.75
N GLN A 322 -20.81 36.49 25.92
CA GLN A 322 -21.43 37.07 24.73
C GLN A 322 -21.61 36.07 23.59
N HIS A 323 -20.80 35.02 23.57
CA HIS A 323 -20.83 33.94 22.59
C HIS A 323 -21.25 32.62 23.25
N PRO A 324 -22.55 32.43 23.54
CA PRO A 324 -23.03 31.16 24.07
C PRO A 324 -22.79 30.02 23.08
N ILE A 325 -22.92 28.78 23.56
CA ILE A 325 -22.74 27.59 22.72
C ILE A 325 -23.58 27.67 21.44
N ALA A 326 -22.92 27.52 20.31
CA ALA A 326 -23.53 27.58 18.98
C ALA A 326 -24.37 26.33 18.68
N PRO A 327 -25.36 26.42 17.77
CA PRO A 327 -26.20 25.28 17.40
C PRO A 327 -25.40 24.05 16.95
N THR A 328 -24.36 24.24 16.11
CA THR A 328 -23.52 23.13 15.63
C THR A 328 -22.71 22.49 16.77
N CYS A 329 -22.08 23.30 17.63
CA CYS A 329 -21.33 22.79 18.80
C CYS A 329 -22.26 22.03 19.75
N TYR A 330 -23.44 22.57 20.05
CA TYR A 330 -24.46 21.90 20.89
C TYR A 330 -24.91 20.57 20.27
N HIS A 331 -25.18 20.54 18.96
CA HIS A 331 -25.59 19.33 18.26
C HIS A 331 -24.49 18.27 18.28
N TYR A 332 -23.23 18.66 18.08
CA TYR A 332 -22.11 17.72 18.11
C TYR A 332 -21.95 17.08 19.50
N ILE A 333 -21.94 17.88 20.56
CA ILE A 333 -21.88 17.39 21.94
C ILE A 333 -23.07 16.46 22.23
N SER A 334 -24.27 16.85 21.82
CA SER A 334 -25.50 16.06 22.01
C SER A 334 -25.44 14.72 21.27
N HIS A 335 -24.87 14.68 20.07
CA HIS A 335 -24.64 13.46 19.29
C HIS A 335 -23.75 12.48 20.05
N ILE A 336 -22.66 12.95 20.64
CA ILE A 336 -21.75 12.09 21.41
C ILE A 336 -22.45 11.56 22.66
N TYR A 337 -23.15 12.42 23.41
CA TYR A 337 -23.95 11.99 24.56
C TYR A 337 -25.04 10.97 24.20
N ARG A 338 -25.67 11.10 23.02
CA ARG A 338 -26.70 10.15 22.56
C ARG A 338 -26.19 8.71 22.48
N GLN A 339 -24.90 8.51 22.19
CA GLN A 339 -24.31 7.17 22.06
C GLN A 339 -24.20 6.44 23.40
N PHE A 340 -24.30 7.15 24.54
CA PHE A 340 -24.27 6.54 25.87
C PHE A 340 -25.49 5.67 26.14
N GLU A 341 -26.60 5.88 25.44
CA GLU A 341 -27.83 5.09 25.59
C GLU A 341 -27.71 3.72 24.92
N GLU A 342 -26.70 3.50 24.09
CA GLU A 342 -26.45 2.19 23.48
C GLU A 342 -25.90 1.21 24.51
N ALA A 343 -26.33 -0.05 24.41
CA ALA A 343 -25.85 -1.11 25.31
C ALA A 343 -24.35 -1.40 25.09
N ASN A 344 -23.89 -1.28 23.85
CA ASN A 344 -22.49 -1.46 23.48
C ASN A 344 -21.76 -0.12 23.44
N LEU A 345 -20.92 0.10 24.46
CA LEU A 345 -20.15 1.33 24.62
C LEU A 345 -19.04 1.50 23.56
N ALA A 346 -18.76 0.50 22.74
CA ALA A 346 -17.89 0.65 21.57
C ALA A 346 -18.43 1.68 20.57
N ILE A 347 -19.75 1.89 20.53
CA ILE A 347 -20.40 2.90 19.68
C ILE A 347 -20.05 4.31 20.16
N ALA A 348 -20.15 4.55 21.48
CA ALA A 348 -19.73 5.81 22.08
C ALA A 348 -18.22 6.04 21.88
N PHE A 349 -17.39 5.01 22.09
CA PHE A 349 -15.94 5.10 21.87
C PHE A 349 -15.59 5.42 20.41
N ALA A 350 -16.25 4.78 19.45
CA ALA A 350 -16.08 5.06 18.02
C ALA A 350 -16.43 6.50 17.62
N SER A 351 -17.42 7.12 18.30
CA SER A 351 -17.82 8.51 18.03
C SER A 351 -16.80 9.56 18.48
N LEU A 352 -15.87 9.21 19.37
CA LEU A 352 -14.87 10.12 19.92
C LEU A 352 -13.61 10.21 19.05
N LEU A 353 -13.25 9.10 18.38
CA LEU A 353 -12.01 8.96 17.62
C LEU A 353 -11.81 10.00 16.49
N PRO A 354 -12.84 10.46 15.74
CA PRO A 354 -12.66 11.44 14.67
C PRO A 354 -12.00 12.74 15.10
N CYS A 355 -12.27 13.22 16.31
CA CYS A 355 -11.80 14.53 16.77
C CYS A 355 -10.27 14.60 16.85
N PRO A 356 -9.56 13.80 17.67
CA PRO A 356 -8.10 13.84 17.71
C PRO A 356 -7.46 13.45 16.37
N TRP A 357 -8.05 12.48 15.65
CA TRP A 357 -7.50 11.98 14.40
C TRP A 357 -7.53 13.04 13.29
N LEU A 358 -8.68 13.68 13.05
CA LEU A 358 -8.81 14.68 11.98
C LEU A 358 -7.88 15.87 12.21
N TYR A 359 -7.80 16.35 13.46
CA TYR A 359 -6.93 17.46 13.81
C TYR A 359 -5.45 17.13 13.60
N HIS A 360 -5.04 15.92 13.95
CA HIS A 360 -3.68 15.45 13.73
C HIS A 360 -3.33 15.38 12.23
N ASP A 361 -4.21 14.81 11.41
CA ASP A 361 -4.00 14.70 9.96
C ASP A 361 -3.99 16.09 9.28
N ILE A 362 -4.89 17.01 9.70
CA ILE A 362 -4.87 18.40 9.26
C ILE A 362 -3.55 19.05 9.66
N GLY A 363 -3.14 18.95 10.93
CA GLY A 363 -1.90 19.53 11.44
C GLY A 363 -0.68 19.06 10.63
N LYS A 364 -0.58 17.75 10.39
CA LYS A 364 0.50 17.16 9.57
C LYS A 364 0.51 17.71 8.14
N SER A 365 -0.67 17.80 7.52
CA SER A 365 -0.80 18.36 6.16
C SER A 365 -0.40 19.83 6.12
N LEU A 366 -0.84 20.63 7.09
CA LEU A 366 -0.55 22.06 7.14
C LEU A 366 0.94 22.32 7.41
N ASN A 367 1.59 21.50 8.24
CA ASN A 367 3.01 21.68 8.59
C ASN A 367 3.98 21.46 7.41
N LEU A 368 3.54 20.85 6.31
CA LEU A 368 4.33 20.75 5.06
C LEU A 368 4.60 22.13 4.44
N LYS A 369 3.71 23.09 4.69
CA LYS A 369 3.86 24.49 4.29
C LYS A 369 3.40 25.37 5.47
N PRO A 370 4.34 25.71 6.38
CA PRO A 370 4.04 26.44 7.61
C PRO A 370 3.30 27.75 7.36
N SER A 371 2.45 28.13 8.32
CA SER A 371 1.75 29.41 8.25
C SER A 371 2.73 30.56 8.50
N PRO A 372 2.67 31.66 7.73
CA PRO A 372 3.49 32.83 7.99
C PRO A 372 3.03 33.60 9.24
N ASN A 373 1.85 33.30 9.77
CA ASN A 373 1.36 33.85 11.04
C ASN A 373 1.81 32.94 12.20
N PRO A 374 2.68 33.43 13.12
CA PRO A 374 3.20 32.62 14.23
C PRO A 374 2.12 32.02 15.12
N LEU A 375 1.02 32.73 15.33
CA LEU A 375 -0.09 32.26 16.16
C LEU A 375 -0.76 31.02 15.55
N TYR A 376 -1.02 31.07 14.24
CA TYR A 376 -1.65 29.96 13.52
C TYR A 376 -0.70 28.77 13.37
N GLN A 377 0.60 29.04 13.18
CA GLN A 377 1.63 28.00 13.18
C GLN A 377 1.70 27.28 14.53
N GLN A 378 1.64 28.01 15.64
CA GLN A 378 1.63 27.42 16.97
C GLN A 378 0.39 26.54 17.22
N TRP A 379 -0.77 26.94 16.68
CA TRP A 379 -1.96 26.11 16.72
C TRP A 379 -1.75 24.79 15.95
N ILE A 380 -1.15 24.84 14.75
CA ILE A 380 -0.80 23.64 13.96
C ILE A 380 0.13 22.71 14.76
N GLU A 381 1.14 23.28 15.41
CA GLU A 381 2.14 22.53 16.17
C GLU A 381 1.55 21.76 17.38
N THR A 382 0.41 22.23 17.91
CA THR A 382 -0.28 21.58 19.03
C THR A 382 -0.83 20.20 18.65
N TYR A 383 -1.09 19.94 17.36
CA TYR A 383 -1.73 18.71 16.89
C TYR A 383 -0.79 17.72 16.19
N ILE A 384 0.52 18.01 16.09
CA ILE A 384 1.48 17.14 15.38
C ILE A 384 2.47 16.45 16.32
N THR A 385 2.10 16.29 17.59
CA THR A 385 2.95 15.65 18.60
C THR A 385 2.98 14.13 18.43
N ASP A 386 4.12 13.52 18.74
CA ASP A 386 4.30 12.07 18.71
C ASP A 386 3.38 11.38 19.73
N GLU A 387 3.10 12.05 20.86
CA GLU A 387 2.18 11.56 21.88
C GLU A 387 0.75 11.42 21.35
N LEU A 388 0.25 12.40 20.59
CA LEU A 388 -1.08 12.36 20.01
C LEU A 388 -1.17 11.28 18.91
N GLU A 389 -0.14 11.15 18.08
CA GLU A 389 -0.07 10.09 17.06
C GLU A 389 -0.16 8.70 17.70
N GLN A 390 0.57 8.48 18.80
CA GLN A 390 0.54 7.22 19.52
C GLN A 390 -0.83 6.96 20.18
N GLN A 391 -1.48 8.00 20.74
CA GLN A 391 -2.83 7.89 21.29
C GLN A 391 -3.85 7.48 20.22
N ILE A 392 -3.87 8.16 19.07
CA ILE A 392 -4.77 7.84 17.95
C ILE A 392 -4.56 6.39 17.49
N LYS A 393 -3.31 5.93 17.44
CA LYS A 393 -2.99 4.55 17.07
C LYS A 393 -3.54 3.54 18.08
N GLU A 394 -3.35 3.76 19.37
CA GLU A 394 -3.87 2.86 20.41
C GLU A 394 -5.40 2.81 20.41
N GLU A 395 -6.07 3.96 20.25
CA GLU A 395 -7.53 4.02 20.11
C GLU A 395 -8.02 3.32 18.85
N SER A 396 -7.34 3.53 17.73
CA SER A 396 -7.63 2.88 16.44
C SER A 396 -7.53 1.36 16.54
N GLU A 397 -6.48 0.86 17.20
CA GLU A 397 -6.31 -0.58 17.44
C GLU A 397 -7.43 -1.15 18.32
N LEU A 398 -7.81 -0.44 19.38
CA LEU A 398 -8.88 -0.87 20.27
C LEU A 398 -10.25 -0.83 19.58
N VAL A 399 -10.59 0.23 18.86
CA VAL A 399 -11.89 0.31 18.17
C VAL A 399 -12.00 -0.77 17.08
N ASN A 400 -10.91 -1.07 16.39
CA ASN A 400 -10.84 -2.18 15.43
C ASN A 400 -11.10 -3.52 16.12
N GLN A 401 -10.53 -3.75 17.30
CA GLN A 401 -10.84 -4.93 18.10
C GLN A 401 -12.31 -5.00 18.51
N LEU A 402 -12.84 -3.92 19.10
CA LEU A 402 -14.23 -3.86 19.56
C LEU A 402 -15.21 -4.07 18.40
N TYR A 403 -14.90 -3.55 17.22
CA TYR A 403 -15.69 -3.77 16.01
C TYR A 403 -15.71 -5.24 15.59
N ARG A 404 -14.58 -5.94 15.65
CA ARG A 404 -14.52 -7.39 15.35
C ARG A 404 -15.33 -8.22 16.34
N GLU A 405 -15.39 -7.79 17.60
CA GLU A 405 -16.13 -8.45 18.69
C GLU A 405 -17.63 -8.10 18.70
N SER A 406 -18.05 -7.05 17.99
CA SER A 406 -19.43 -6.58 17.93
C SER A 406 -20.28 -7.36 16.92
N ASP A 407 -21.59 -7.38 17.13
CA ASP A 407 -22.54 -7.90 16.14
C ASP A 407 -22.73 -6.91 14.96
N GLU A 408 -23.39 -7.36 13.90
CA GLU A 408 -23.57 -6.54 12.70
C GLU A 408 -24.41 -5.27 12.92
N THR A 409 -25.30 -5.26 13.91
CA THR A 409 -26.12 -4.07 14.23
C THR A 409 -25.25 -3.02 14.91
N ASP A 410 -24.47 -3.43 15.90
CA ASP A 410 -23.56 -2.55 16.61
C ASP A 410 -22.43 -2.05 15.71
N LYS A 411 -21.91 -2.89 14.82
CA LYS A 411 -20.94 -2.48 13.79
C LYS A 411 -21.47 -1.32 12.94
N GLN A 412 -22.71 -1.41 12.46
CA GLN A 412 -23.33 -0.33 11.69
C GLN A 412 -23.45 0.96 12.51
N LYS A 413 -23.88 0.85 13.77
CA LYS A 413 -23.98 2.00 14.67
C LYS A 413 -22.62 2.63 14.98
N MET A 414 -21.58 1.85 15.17
CA MET A 414 -20.21 2.36 15.35
C MET A 414 -19.77 3.19 14.13
N LEU A 415 -20.00 2.67 12.93
CA LEU A 415 -19.66 3.36 11.68
C LEU A 415 -20.47 4.65 11.51
N GLU A 416 -21.77 4.60 11.80
CA GLU A 416 -22.65 5.78 11.75
C GLU A 416 -22.23 6.84 12.76
N ALA A 417 -21.89 6.44 14.00
CA ALA A 417 -21.49 7.38 15.05
C ALA A 417 -20.19 8.12 14.67
N PHE A 418 -19.20 7.39 14.15
CA PHE A 418 -17.97 7.97 13.61
C PHE A 418 -18.26 8.91 12.43
N HIS A 419 -19.08 8.45 11.49
CA HIS A 419 -19.42 9.22 10.29
C HIS A 419 -20.09 10.56 10.61
N ILE A 420 -21.02 10.56 11.57
CA ILE A 420 -21.68 11.77 12.04
C ILE A 420 -20.66 12.70 12.72
N SER A 421 -19.76 12.17 13.55
CA SER A 421 -18.72 12.98 14.19
C SER A 421 -17.81 13.65 13.15
N VAL A 422 -17.35 12.95 12.11
CA VAL A 422 -16.56 13.56 11.01
C VAL A 422 -17.35 14.66 10.30
N HIS A 423 -18.66 14.47 10.08
CA HIS A 423 -19.52 15.51 9.51
C HIS A 423 -19.66 16.73 10.43
N MET A 424 -19.76 16.51 11.75
CA MET A 424 -19.84 17.59 12.72
C MET A 424 -18.54 18.38 12.78
N GLU A 425 -17.37 17.73 12.67
CA GLU A 425 -16.08 18.43 12.55
C GLU A 425 -16.05 19.36 11.33
N ALA A 426 -16.46 18.86 10.16
CA ALA A 426 -16.52 19.68 8.95
C ALA A 426 -17.45 20.89 9.13
N LYS A 427 -18.59 20.71 9.80
CA LYS A 427 -19.52 21.80 10.13
C LYS A 427 -18.99 22.72 11.22
N PHE A 428 -18.09 22.26 12.09
CA PHE A 428 -17.49 23.09 13.14
C PHE A 428 -16.65 24.22 12.53
N TRP A 429 -15.92 23.94 11.45
CA TRP A 429 -15.19 24.96 10.70
C TRP A 429 -16.12 26.01 10.09
N GLU A 430 -17.23 25.59 9.48
CA GLU A 430 -18.23 26.49 8.89
C GLU A 430 -18.95 27.30 9.97
N MET A 431 -19.31 26.68 11.09
CA MET A 431 -19.89 27.34 12.26
C MET A 431 -18.99 28.48 12.72
N ALA A 432 -17.68 28.26 12.78
CA ALA A 432 -16.74 29.29 13.16
C ALA A 432 -16.63 30.40 12.11
N TYR A 433 -16.55 30.02 10.83
CA TYR A 433 -16.39 30.95 9.71
C TYR A 433 -17.59 31.89 9.54
N GLN A 434 -18.80 31.44 9.88
CA GLN A 434 -20.04 32.23 9.80
C GLN A 434 -20.44 32.90 11.13
N HIS A 435 -19.67 32.74 12.20
CA HIS A 435 -20.05 33.16 13.57
C HIS A 435 -21.45 32.65 13.95
N GLN A 436 -21.73 31.36 13.71
CA GLN A 436 -23.08 30.81 13.79
C GLN A 436 -23.68 30.95 15.19
N THR A 437 -24.78 31.69 15.30
CA THR A 437 -25.60 31.80 16.51
C THR A 437 -26.96 31.13 16.31
N TRP A 438 -27.68 30.91 17.40
CA TRP A 438 -29.09 30.48 17.34
C TRP A 438 -29.98 31.43 16.54
N LYS A 439 -29.63 32.72 16.45
CA LYS A 439 -30.38 33.71 15.66
C LYS A 439 -30.02 33.66 14.17
N SER A 440 -28.74 33.52 13.83
CA SER A 440 -28.31 33.44 12.43
C SER A 440 -28.87 32.20 11.73
N ASP A 441 -29.03 31.10 12.48
CA ASP A 441 -29.64 29.86 11.98
C ASP A 441 -31.11 30.08 11.57
N LEU A 442 -31.87 30.88 12.33
CA LEU A 442 -33.24 31.25 11.99
C LEU A 442 -33.31 32.16 10.75
N HIS A 443 -32.38 33.11 10.58
CA HIS A 443 -32.36 33.98 9.41
C HIS A 443 -32.08 33.23 8.10
N SER A 444 -31.42 32.08 8.15
CA SER A 444 -31.25 31.21 6.98
C SER A 444 -32.59 30.63 6.48
N LEU A 445 -33.56 30.41 7.39
CA LEU A 445 -34.90 29.94 7.05
C LEU A 445 -35.77 31.06 6.49
N GLU A 446 -35.61 32.29 6.99
CA GLU A 446 -36.32 33.47 6.50
C GLU A 446 -35.90 33.88 5.08
N LYS A 447 -34.66 33.57 4.68
CA LYS A 447 -34.16 33.79 3.32
C LYS A 447 -34.43 32.63 2.36
N GLY A 448 -35.13 31.58 2.81
CA GLY A 448 -35.46 30.38 2.03
C GLY A 448 -36.70 30.49 1.13
N GLU A 449 -37.35 31.66 1.06
CA GLU A 449 -38.34 31.98 0.02
C GLU A 449 -37.72 32.91 -1.04
N GLU A 450 -36.97 32.35 -1.98
CA GLU A 450 -36.85 32.85 -3.38
C GLU A 450 -36.25 31.81 -4.32
#